data_AF-A0A1H3TBY0-F1
#
_entry.id   AF-A0A1H3TBY0-F1
#
_cell.length_a   1.000
_cell.length_b   1.000
_cell.length_c   1.000
_cell.angle_alpha   90.00
_cell.angle_beta   90.00
_cell.angle_gamma   90.00
#
_symmetry.space_group_name_H-M   'P 1'
#
loop_
_entity.id
_entity.type
_entity.pdbx_description
1 polymer ?
#
loop_
_entity_poly.entity_id
_entity_poly.type
_entity_poly.pdbx_seq_one_letter_code
_entity_poly.pdbx_strand_id
1 'polypeptide(L)' 'MTPGIQAALVTVLVLGMWFNATRPMSIAAAAALTFMYPLLLIVILVGAGAALWVGYLRK' A
#
# COMPACT_ATOMS: atom_id res chain seq x y z
N MET A 1 14.22 -13.37 0.72
CA MET A 1 13.45 -12.68 -0.34
C MET A 1 14.44 -12.06 -1.30
N THR A 2 14.28 -12.24 -2.61
CA THR A 2 15.16 -11.59 -3.60
C THR A 2 14.75 -10.12 -3.79
N PRO A 3 15.70 -9.21 -4.06
CA PRO A 3 15.41 -7.79 -4.29
C PRO A 3 14.36 -7.55 -5.38
N GLY A 4 14.30 -8.43 -6.39
CA GLY A 4 13.32 -8.35 -7.47
C GLY A 4 11.87 -8.53 -7.02
N ILE A 5 11.60 -9.42 -6.05
CA ILE A 5 10.24 -9.61 -5.52
C ILE A 5 9.81 -8.39 -4.71
N GLN A 6 10.73 -7.81 -3.94
CA GLN A 6 10.44 -6.62 -3.14
C GLN A 6 10.14 -5.42 -4.04
N ALA A 7 10.96 -5.22 -5.08
CA ALA A 7 10.72 -4.20 -6.09
C ALA A 7 9.34 -4.40 -6.73
N ALA A 8 9.02 -5.60 -7.20
CA ALA A 8 7.72 -5.90 -7.83
C ALA A 8 6.52 -5.57 -6.92
N LEU A 9 6.58 -5.93 -5.64
CA LEU A 9 5.51 -5.62 -4.68
C LEU A 9 5.35 -4.11 -4.45
N VAL A 10 6.46 -3.36 -4.36
CA VAL A 10 6.42 -1.91 -4.25
C VAL A 10 5.83 -1.29 -5.52
N THR A 11 6.19 -1.79 -6.70
CA THR A 11 5.63 -1.29 -7.97
C THR A 11 4.13 -1.54 -8.05
N VAL A 12 3.65 -2.74 -7.68
CA VAL A 12 2.23 -3.08 -7.65
C VAL A 12 1.48 -2.23 -6.62
N LEU A 13 2.07 -1.95 -5.46
CA LEU A 13 1.51 -1.06 -4.46
C LEU A 13 1.32 0.36 -5.02
N VAL A 14 2.35 0.94 -5.63
CA VAL A 14 2.30 2.32 -6.14
C VAL A 14 1.35 2.44 -7.34
N LEU A 15 1.47 1.54 -8.32
CA LEU A 15 0.56 1.51 -9.47
C LEU A 15 -0.89 1.23 -9.06
N GLY A 16 -1.06 0.37 -8.06
CA GLY A 16 -2.34 0.00 -7.47
C GLY A 16 -3.09 1.16 -6.82
N MET A 17 -2.37 2.19 -6.34
CA MET A 17 -2.97 3.42 -5.82
C MET A 17 -3.44 4.38 -6.92
N TRP A 18 -2.83 4.33 -8.10
CA TRP A 18 -3.16 5.20 -9.24
C TRP A 18 -4.33 4.68 -10.07
N PHE A 19 -4.43 3.37 -10.26
CA PHE A 19 -5.52 2.77 -11.03
C PHE A 19 -6.57 2.15 -10.10
N ASN A 20 -7.81 2.66 -10.20
CA ASN A 20 -8.91 2.22 -9.36
C ASN A 20 -9.22 0.71 -9.52
N ALA A 21 -9.02 0.16 -10.73
CA ALA A 21 -9.21 -1.26 -11.04
C ALA A 21 -8.20 -2.18 -10.34
N THR A 22 -7.00 -1.70 -10.01
CA THR A 22 -5.93 -2.49 -9.39
C THR A 22 -5.80 -2.28 -7.88
N ARG A 23 -6.77 -1.57 -7.27
CA ARG A 23 -6.86 -1.41 -5.81
C ARG A 23 -6.77 -2.71 -5.00
N PRO A 24 -7.47 -3.80 -5.34
CA PRO A 24 -7.34 -5.05 -4.58
C PRO A 24 -5.92 -5.65 -4.66
N MET A 25 -5.25 -5.49 -5.81
CA MET A 25 -3.84 -5.88 -5.97
C MET A 25 -2.90 -5.02 -5.11
N SER A 26 -3.18 -3.72 -4.99
CA SER A 26 -2.44 -2.82 -4.09
C SER A 26 -2.53 -3.26 -2.63
N ILE A 27 -3.71 -3.68 -2.19
CA ILE A 27 -3.97 -4.11 -0.81
C ILE A 27 -3.26 -5.44 -0.54
N ALA A 28 -3.29 -6.37 -1.50
CA ALA A 28 -2.56 -7.63 -1.39
C ALA A 28 -1.03 -7.40 -1.34
N ALA A 29 -0.50 -6.49 -2.15
CA ALA A 29 0.92 -6.12 -2.12
C ALA A 29 1.31 -5.42 -0.80
N ALA A 30 0.46 -4.54 -0.28
CA ALA A 30 0.63 -3.92 1.04
C ALA A 30 0.69 -4.97 2.14
N ALA A 31 -0.25 -5.91 2.16
CA ALA A 31 -0.31 -7.00 3.13
C ALA A 31 0.96 -7.86 3.08
N ALA A 32 1.39 -8.25 1.88
CA ALA A 32 2.61 -9.02 1.68
C ALA A 32 3.85 -8.27 2.21
N LEU A 33 3.98 -6.97 1.92
CA LEU A 33 5.08 -6.14 2.43
C LEU A 33 5.05 -6.03 3.96
N THR A 34 3.87 -5.94 4.59
CA THR A 34 3.76 -5.87 6.06
C THR A 34 4.06 -7.18 6.77
N PHE A 35 3.77 -8.33 6.16
CA PHE A 35 4.18 -9.62 6.72
C PHE A 35 5.71 -9.79 6.72
N MET A 36 6.40 -9.16 5.76
CA MET A 36 7.84 -9.25 5.62
C MET A 36 8.57 -8.19 6.45
N TYR A 37 7.99 -7.00 6.55
CA TYR A 37 8.52 -5.89 7.34
C TYR A 37 7.41 -5.34 8.24
N PRO A 38 7.27 -5.87 9.48
CA PRO A 38 6.16 -5.50 10.36
C PRO A 38 6.16 -4.00 10.72
N LEU A 39 7.31 -3.33 10.67
CA LEU A 39 7.42 -1.88 10.82
C LEU A 39 6.70 -1.08 9.72
N LEU A 40 6.55 -1.62 8.50
CA LEU A 40 5.81 -0.97 7.42
C LEU A 40 4.31 -0.87 7.72
N LEU A 41 3.79 -1.72 8.62
CA LEU A 41 2.38 -1.71 8.99
C LEU A 41 1.98 -0.37 9.61
N ILE A 42 2.88 0.22 10.43
CA ILE A 42 2.66 1.53 11.04
C ILE A 42 2.52 2.60 9.94
N VAL A 43 3.41 2.59 8.96
CA VAL A 43 3.40 3.55 7.84
C VAL A 43 2.12 3.40 7.01
N ILE A 44 1.68 2.17 6.75
CA ILE A 44 0.46 1.90 5.99
C ILE A 44 -0.80 2.34 6.75
N LEU A 45 -0.87 2.09 8.06
CA LEU A 45 -1.99 2.56 8.89
C LEU A 45 -2.06 4.08 8.95
N VAL A 46 -0.92 4.75 9.14
CA VAL A 46 -0.85 6.22 9.13
C VAL A 46 -1.25 6.77 7.77
N GLY A 47 -0.73 6.19 6.68
CA GLY A 47 -1.08 6.59 5.31
C GLY A 47 -2.56 6.40 4.99
N ALA A 48 -3.15 5.26 5.38
CA ALA A 48 -4.57 4.98 5.18
C ALA A 48 -5.45 5.93 6.01
N GLY A 49 -5.09 6.18 7.27
CA GLY A 49 -5.77 7.15 8.13
C GLY A 49 -5.72 8.57 7.56
N ALA A 50 -4.55 8.99 7.06
CA ALA A 50 -4.38 10.30 6.42
C ALA A 50 -5.21 10.41 5.12
N ALA A 51 -5.23 9.37 4.29
CA ALA A 51 -6.03 9.35 3.07
C ALA A 51 -7.54 9.44 3.35
N LEU A 52 -8.03 8.75 4.39
CA LEU A 52 -9.41 8.84 4.85
C LEU A 52 -9.73 10.23 5.41
N TRP A 53 -8.82 10.81 6.20
CA TRP A 53 -8.97 12.16 6.76
C TRP A 53 -9.05 13.23 5.66
N VAL A 54 -8.14 13.20 4.68
CA VAL A 54 -8.17 14.12 3.53
C VAL A 54 -9.42 13.91 2.67
N GLY A 55 -9.85 12.66 2.48
CA GLY A 55 -11.10 12.35 1.77
C GLY A 55 -12.35 12.84 2.51
N TYR A 56 -12.32 12.86 3.84
CA TYR A 56 -13.39 13.42 4.67
C TYR A 56 -13.39 14.96 4.62
N LEU A 57 -12.23 15.61 4.71
CA LEU A 57 -12.10 17.09 4.62
C LEU A 57 -12.45 17.66 3.24
N ARG A 58 -12.40 16.85 2.19
CA ARG A 58 -12.76 17.25 0.82
C ARG A 58 -14.25 17.07 0.51
N LYS A 59 -15.03 16.51 1.43
CA LYS A 59 -16.50 16.46 1.38
C LYS A 59 -17.10 17.61 2.16
#